data_AF-A0A522VBU5-F1
#
_entry.id   AF-A0A522VBU5-F1
#
_cell.length_a   1.000
_cell.length_b   1.000
_cell.length_c   1.000
_cell.angle_alpha   90.00
_cell.angle_beta   90.00
_cell.angle_gamma   90.00
#
_symmetry.space_group_name_H-M   'P 1'
#
loop_
_entity.id
_entity.type
_entity.pdbx_description
1 polymer ?
#
loop_
_entity_poly.entity_id
_entity_poly.type
_entity_poly.pdbx_seq_one_letter_code
_entity_poly.pdbx_strand_id
1 'polypeptide(L)' 'MVEKTKIRPKLNDLKIGDILHVGTEEKEIFKVTKLGENTYILDQGGDLREYGRAVMAKNIYGFAEKYKAVYWITKDEK' A
#
# COMPACT_ATOMS: atom_id res chain seq x y z
N MET A 1 -16.04 -3.46 -7.13
CA MET A 1 -15.30 -4.72 -6.85
C MET A 1 -13.83 -4.37 -6.79
N VAL A 2 -13.14 -4.72 -5.71
CA VAL A 2 -11.72 -4.38 -5.53
C VAL A 2 -10.89 -5.62 -5.84
N GLU A 3 -10.10 -5.57 -6.91
CA GLU A 3 -9.39 -6.73 -7.43
C GLU A 3 -8.11 -6.98 -6.61
N LYS A 4 -8.07 -8.12 -5.91
CA LYS A 4 -6.92 -8.56 -5.13
C LYS A 4 -5.90 -9.24 -6.03
N THR A 5 -4.63 -8.87 -5.91
CA THR A 5 -3.54 -9.44 -6.67
C THR A 5 -2.38 -9.84 -5.78
N LYS A 6 -1.71 -10.95 -6.12
CA LYS A 6 -0.42 -11.35 -5.51
C LYS A 6 0.76 -10.65 -6.20
N ILE A 7 0.51 -9.95 -7.31
CA ILE A 7 1.51 -9.19 -8.05
C ILE A 7 1.72 -7.86 -7.37
N ARG A 8 2.99 -7.55 -7.11
CA ARG A 8 3.41 -6.32 -6.46
C ARG A 8 3.07 -5.10 -7.32
N PRO A 9 2.20 -4.19 -6.86
CA PRO A 9 1.90 -2.96 -7.57
C PRO A 9 3.09 -2.01 -7.51
N LYS A 10 3.34 -1.28 -8.60
CA LYS A 10 4.37 -0.24 -8.58
C LYS A 10 3.80 0.98 -7.89
N LEU A 11 4.51 1.50 -6.89
CA LEU A 11 4.11 2.74 -6.19
C LEU A 11 3.99 3.97 -7.10
N ASN A 12 4.60 3.93 -8.28
CA ASN A 12 4.50 4.99 -9.29
C ASN A 12 3.12 5.02 -9.95
N ASP A 13 2.47 3.87 -10.04
CA ASP A 13 1.18 3.72 -10.70
C ASP A 13 0.03 4.20 -9.79
N LEU A 14 0.31 4.40 -8.49
CA LEU A 14 -0.61 5.03 -7.55
C LEU A 14 -0.74 6.52 -7.85
N LYS A 15 -1.98 6.98 -7.96
CA LYS A 15 -2.34 8.39 -8.01
C LYS A 15 -2.46 8.97 -6.61
N ILE A 16 -2.37 10.29 -6.50
CA ILE A 16 -2.64 10.98 -5.24
C ILE A 16 -4.10 10.70 -4.86
N GLY A 17 -4.33 10.27 -3.62
CA GLY A 17 -5.65 9.83 -3.15
C GLY A 17 -5.93 8.34 -3.31
N ASP A 18 -5.17 7.60 -4.13
CA ASP A 18 -5.29 6.14 -4.18
C ASP A 18 -4.80 5.53 -2.85
N ILE A 19 -5.49 4.48 -2.42
CA ILE A 19 -5.13 3.70 -1.24
C ILE A 19 -4.70 2.30 -1.70
N LEU A 20 -3.42 2.01 -1.59
CA LEU A 20 -2.89 0.65 -1.74
C LEU A 20 -3.02 -0.07 -0.41
N HIS A 21 -3.83 -1.11 -0.41
CA HIS A 21 -4.00 -2.00 0.73
C HIS A 21 -3.06 -3.19 0.57
N VAL A 22 -2.46 -3.60 1.70
CA VAL A 22 -1.54 -4.73 1.76
C VAL A 22 -1.92 -5.60 2.94
N GLY A 23 -2.10 -6.88 2.68
CA GLY A 23 -2.50 -7.84 3.71
C GLY A 23 -2.31 -9.27 3.28
N THR A 24 -3.04 -10.19 3.89
CA THR A 24 -3.18 -11.58 3.46
C THR A 24 -4.56 -11.79 2.81
N GLU A 25 -4.86 -13.00 2.35
CA GLU A 25 -6.21 -13.31 1.81
C GLU A 25 -7.30 -13.08 2.87
N GLU A 26 -6.97 -13.29 4.15
CA GLU A 26 -7.89 -13.23 5.29
C GLU A 26 -7.96 -11.86 5.96
N LYS A 27 -6.86 -11.08 5.96
CA LYS A 27 -6.78 -9.85 6.76
C LYS A 27 -5.91 -8.77 6.11
N GLU A 28 -6.40 -7.53 6.15
CA GLU A 28 -5.60 -6.35 5.84
C GLU A 28 -4.62 -6.04 6.99
N ILE A 29 -3.37 -5.76 6.65
CA ILE A 29 -2.32 -5.49 7.65
C ILE A 29 -1.93 -4.02 7.65
N PHE A 30 -1.84 -3.39 6.47
CA PHE A 30 -1.63 -1.96 6.38
C PHE A 30 -2.15 -1.37 5.08
N LYS A 31 -2.34 -0.05 5.09
CA LYS A 31 -2.74 0.75 3.93
C LYS A 31 -1.65 1.75 3.60
N VAL A 32 -1.60 2.14 2.33
CA VAL A 32 -0.59 3.03 1.78
C VAL A 32 -1.31 4.07 0.95
N THR A 33 -1.29 5.32 1.41
CA THR A 33 -1.91 6.43 0.69
C THR A 33 -0.85 7.33 0.11
N LYS A 34 -0.95 7.65 -1.18
CA LYS A 34 -0.05 8.62 -1.81
C LYS A 34 -0.53 10.04 -1.52
N LEU A 35 0.31 10.83 -0.86
CA LEU A 35 0.04 12.25 -0.55
C LEU A 35 0.66 13.20 -1.58
N GLY A 36 1.81 12.84 -2.14
CA GLY A 36 2.54 13.67 -3.09
C GLY A 36 3.41 12.83 -4.01
N GLU A 37 4.27 13.47 -4.80
CA GLU A 37 5.13 12.75 -5.76
C GLU A 37 6.07 11.74 -5.08
N ASN A 38 6.58 12.07 -3.89
CA ASN A 38 7.52 11.25 -3.15
C ASN A 38 7.09 10.92 -1.71
N THR A 39 5.87 11.30 -1.31
CA THR A 39 5.38 11.19 0.07
C THR A 39 4.20 10.23 0.15
N TYR A 40 4.28 9.29 1.09
CA TYR A 40 3.27 8.26 1.31
C TYR A 40 2.97 8.14 2.81
N ILE A 41 1.72 7.86 3.14
CA ILE A 41 1.31 7.46 4.49
C ILE A 41 1.18 5.96 4.54
N LEU A 42 1.83 5.32 5.51
CA LEU A 42 1.55 3.96 5.95
C LEU A 42 0.59 4.02 7.14
N ASP A 43 -0.56 3.37 7.04
CA ASP A 43 -1.46 3.10 8.16
C ASP A 43 -1.35 1.63 8.56
N GLN A 44 -0.79 1.35 9.74
CA GLN A 44 -0.68 -0.01 10.27
C GLN A 44 -1.66 -0.23 11.43
N GLY A 45 -2.96 -0.20 11.13
CA GLY A 45 -4.00 -0.50 12.13
C GLY A 45 -4.19 0.62 13.16
N GLY A 46 -4.03 1.88 12.74
CA GLY A 46 -4.21 3.06 13.59
C GLY A 46 -2.93 3.87 13.80
N ASP A 47 -1.76 3.27 13.59
CA ASP A 47 -0.48 3.98 13.57
C ASP A 47 -0.20 4.54 12.17
N LEU A 48 -0.41 5.85 12.03
CA LEU A 48 -0.10 6.59 10.81
C LEU A 48 1.36 7.05 10.81
N ARG A 49 2.11 6.66 9.78
CA ARG A 49 3.50 7.09 9.59
C ARG A 49 3.73 7.61 8.18
N GLU A 50 4.32 8.80 8.10
CA GLU A 50 4.73 9.38 6.82
C GLU A 50 6.11 8.87 6.43
N TYR A 51 6.23 8.38 5.20
CA TYR A 51 7.46 7.89 4.63
C TYR A 51 7.72 8.48 3.25
N GLY A 52 9.01 8.72 2.97
CA GLY A 52 9.48 8.92 1.61
C GLY A 52 9.35 7.64 0.78
N ARG A 53 9.15 7.80 -0.54
CA ARG A 53 8.95 6.71 -1.52
C ARG A 53 9.91 5.52 -1.36
N ALA A 54 11.20 5.77 -1.18
CA ALA A 54 12.22 4.73 -1.07
C ALA A 54 12.07 3.87 0.19
N VAL A 55 11.77 4.51 1.32
CA VAL A 55 11.53 3.84 2.61
C VAL A 55 10.23 3.05 2.53
N MET A 56 9.19 3.65 1.94
CA MET A 56 7.89 3.02 1.78
C MET A 56 7.97 1.75 0.95
N ALA A 57 8.60 1.83 -0.22
CA ALA A 57 8.91 0.69 -1.07
C ALA A 57 9.56 -0.42 -0.24
N LYS A 58 10.68 -0.15 0.42
CA LYS A 58 11.40 -1.15 1.21
C LYS A 58 10.52 -1.85 2.25
N ASN A 59 9.70 -1.09 2.99
CA ASN A 59 8.83 -1.64 4.02
C ASN A 59 7.73 -2.54 3.45
N ILE A 60 7.01 -2.10 2.41
CA ILE A 60 5.94 -2.91 1.79
C ILE A 60 6.52 -4.22 1.25
N TYR A 61 7.67 -4.12 0.60
CA TYR A 61 8.24 -5.24 -0.14
C TYR A 61 8.89 -6.27 0.77
N GLY A 62 9.64 -5.82 1.78
CA GLY A 62 10.17 -6.72 2.81
C GLY A 62 9.06 -7.40 3.60
N PHE A 63 7.95 -6.71 3.85
CA PHE A 63 6.79 -7.31 4.47
C PHE A 63 6.14 -8.38 3.57
N ALA A 64 5.93 -8.06 2.30
CA ALA A 64 5.24 -8.96 1.39
C ALA A 64 5.98 -10.27 1.14
N GLU A 65 7.31 -10.23 1.05
CA GLU A 65 8.14 -11.43 0.94
C GLU A 65 8.02 -12.32 2.17
N LYS A 66 7.95 -11.72 3.38
CA LYS A 66 7.84 -12.46 4.63
C LYS A 66 6.45 -13.08 4.86
N TYR A 67 5.39 -12.44 4.39
CA TYR A 67 4.01 -12.79 4.75
C TYR A 67 3.12 -13.26 3.58
N LYS A 68 3.67 -13.49 2.39
CA LYS A 68 2.90 -13.82 1.16
C LYS A 68 1.76 -12.83 0.94
N ALA A 69 2.10 -11.55 0.93
CA ALA A 69 1.08 -10.51 0.92
C ALA A 69 0.25 -10.48 -0.38
N VAL A 70 -0.98 -10.03 -0.22
CA VAL A 70 -1.94 -9.71 -1.26
C VAL A 70 -2.14 -8.21 -1.25
N TYR A 71 -2.25 -7.65 -2.45
CA TYR A 71 -2.38 -6.23 -2.69
C TYR A 71 -3.72 -5.93 -3.36
N TRP A 72 -4.31 -4.80 -3.04
CA TRP A 72 -5.40 -4.26 -3.82
C TRP A 72 -5.41 -2.75 -3.70
N ILE A 73 -5.90 -2.07 -4.73
CA ILE A 73 -5.94 -0.61 -4.76
C ILE A 73 -7.39 -0.19 -4.74
N THR A 74 -7.74 0.62 -3.73
CA THR A 74 -8.98 1.35 -3.72
C THR A 74 -8.69 2.71 -4.33
N LYS A 75 -9.33 3.00 -5.45
CA LYS A 75 -9.29 4.31 -6.09
C LYS A 75 -10.40 5.15 -5.47
N ASP A 76 -10.08 6.37 -5.06
CA ASP A 76 -11.10 7.34 -4.70
C ASP A 76 -11.83 7.71 -6.00
N GLU A 77 -12.99 7.10 -6.24
CA GLU A 77 -13.86 7.47 -7.36
C GLU A 77 -14.46 8.85 -7.03
N LYS A 78 -13.86 9.89 -7.58
CA LYS A 78 -14.41 11.25 -7.63
C LYS A 78 -14.62 11.69 -9.07
#